data_AF-A0A7X0NED9-F1
#
_entry.id   AF-A0A7X0NED9-F1
#
_cell.length_a   1.000
_cell.length_b   1.000
_cell.length_c   1.000
_cell.angle_alpha   90.00
_cell.angle_beta   90.00
_cell.angle_gamma   90.00
#
_symmetry.space_group_name_H-M   'P 1'
#
loop_
_entity.id
_entity.type
_entity.pdbx_description
1 polymer ?
#
loop_
_entity_poly.entity_id
_entity_poly.type
_entity_poly.pdbx_seq_one_letter_code
_entity_poly.pdbx_strand_id
1 'polypeptide(L)'
;MNIKYTMLAILTMASATLVSPMLVAQQSDKPNISVKCFVELFGGDHSIYFARLSELEYERLPRMLVNQKVYTADKSSKIKVYAVRECALEKDKFKSTIANKLEATIPK
;
A
#
# COMPACT_ATOMS: atom_id res chain seq x y z
N MET A 1 -52.10 -62.80 32.41
CA MET A 1 -52.16 -62.76 30.94
C MET A 1 -50.93 -61.99 30.46
N ASN A 2 -50.03 -62.64 29.72
CA ASN A 2 -48.76 -62.09 29.21
C ASN A 2 -48.98 -61.34 27.89
N ILE A 3 -48.31 -60.19 27.68
CA ILE A 3 -47.79 -59.63 26.41
C ILE A 3 -46.76 -58.54 26.84
N LYS A 4 -45.44 -58.76 26.84
CA LYS A 4 -44.45 -58.72 25.73
C LYS A 4 -44.30 -57.35 25.05
N TYR A 5 -43.18 -56.69 25.40
CA TYR A 5 -42.33 -55.77 24.62
C TYR A 5 -42.98 -54.70 23.74
N THR A 6 -42.58 -53.46 23.94
CA THR A 6 -41.89 -52.73 22.86
C THR A 6 -41.10 -51.56 23.43
N MET A 7 -39.77 -51.67 23.36
CA MET A 7 -38.87 -50.53 23.30
C MET A 7 -39.41 -49.54 22.27
N LEU A 8 -39.58 -48.27 22.64
CA LEU A 8 -39.54 -47.20 21.65
C LEU A 8 -38.36 -46.31 21.99
N ALA A 9 -37.27 -46.58 21.27
CA ALA A 9 -36.13 -45.70 21.13
C ALA A 9 -36.61 -44.35 20.58
N ILE A 10 -36.27 -43.26 21.26
CA ILE A 10 -36.23 -41.95 20.62
C ILE A 10 -34.81 -41.43 20.80
N LEU A 11 -34.03 -41.67 19.75
CA LEU A 11 -32.72 -41.06 19.49
C LEU A 11 -32.79 -39.58 19.85
N THR A 12 -31.97 -39.16 20.82
CA THR A 12 -31.62 -37.76 21.02
C THR A 12 -30.94 -37.27 19.75
N MET A 13 -31.59 -36.34 19.04
CA MET A 13 -31.05 -35.66 17.87
C MET A 13 -29.68 -35.05 18.22
N ALA A 14 -28.62 -35.65 17.69
CA ALA A 14 -27.32 -35.01 17.62
C ALA A 14 -27.41 -33.88 16.60
N SER A 15 -27.67 -32.66 17.09
CA SER A 15 -27.55 -31.45 16.29
C SER A 15 -26.09 -31.23 15.93
N ALA A 16 -25.70 -31.69 14.75
CA ALA A 16 -24.41 -31.39 14.14
C ALA A 16 -24.36 -29.89 13.82
N THR A 17 -23.81 -29.09 14.74
CA THR A 17 -23.49 -27.70 14.46
C THR A 17 -22.35 -27.67 13.45
N LEU A 18 -22.67 -27.30 12.21
CA LEU A 18 -21.70 -26.96 11.19
C LEU A 18 -20.95 -25.70 11.65
N VAL A 19 -19.84 -25.89 12.36
CA VAL A 19 -18.86 -24.81 12.58
C VAL A 19 -18.12 -24.62 11.26
N SER A 20 -18.55 -23.62 10.49
CA SER A 20 -17.76 -23.16 9.34
C SER A 20 -16.44 -22.57 9.86
N PRO A 21 -15.28 -22.96 9.33
CA PRO A 21 -14.05 -22.24 9.65
C PRO A 21 -14.16 -20.84 9.06
N MET A 22 -14.22 -19.82 9.93
CA MET A 22 -13.93 -18.45 9.52
C MET A 22 -12.48 -18.41 9.06
N LEU A 23 -12.26 -18.38 7.75
CA LEU A 23 -10.97 -18.12 7.17
C LEU A 23 -10.60 -16.66 7.48
N VAL A 24 -9.94 -16.43 8.62
CA VAL A 24 -9.28 -15.17 8.91
C VAL A 24 -8.06 -15.12 7.99
N ALA A 25 -8.17 -14.39 6.88
CA ALA A 25 -7.02 -14.02 6.09
C ALA A 25 -6.09 -13.21 7.00
N GLN A 26 -5.00 -13.82 7.47
CA GLN A 26 -3.90 -13.08 8.08
C GLN A 26 -3.29 -12.23 6.97
N GLN A 27 -3.73 -10.97 6.89
CA GLN A 27 -3.06 -9.96 6.10
C GLN A 27 -1.68 -9.79 6.75
N SER A 28 -0.67 -10.46 6.22
CA SER A 28 0.70 -10.21 6.65
C SER A 28 1.02 -8.78 6.21
N ASP A 29 1.13 -7.88 7.18
CA ASP A 29 1.56 -6.51 6.93
C ASP A 29 2.97 -6.56 6.36
N LYS A 30 3.06 -6.51 5.03
CA LYS A 30 4.35 -6.36 4.34
C LYS A 30 4.98 -5.05 4.82
N PRO A 31 6.30 -5.04 5.11
CA PRO A 31 6.95 -3.84 5.59
C PRO A 31 6.89 -2.73 4.54
N ASN A 32 6.71 -1.49 5.01
CA ASN A 32 6.77 -0.31 4.16
C ASN A 32 8.19 -0.11 3.59
N ILE A 33 8.25 0.34 2.35
CA ILE A 33 9.49 0.66 1.64
C ILE A 33 9.67 2.17 1.54
N SER A 34 10.92 2.61 1.61
CA SER A 34 11.34 4.00 1.41
C SER A 34 11.59 4.25 -0.08
N VAL A 35 10.92 5.24 -0.65
CA VAL A 35 10.96 5.56 -2.08
C VAL A 35 11.12 7.06 -2.32
N LYS A 36 11.58 7.40 -3.51
CA LYS A 36 11.70 8.78 -3.99
C LYS A 36 11.26 8.88 -5.45
N CYS A 37 10.65 10.01 -5.80
CA CYS A 37 10.17 10.30 -7.16
C CYS A 37 10.66 11.66 -7.63
N PHE A 38 11.20 11.71 -8.84
CA PHE A 38 11.48 12.94 -9.57
C PHE A 38 10.19 13.41 -10.25
N VAL A 39 9.71 14.58 -9.85
CA VAL A 39 8.42 15.12 -10.29
C VAL A 39 8.60 16.47 -10.97
N GLU A 40 7.77 16.72 -11.97
CA GLU A 40 7.59 18.02 -12.60
C GLU A 40 6.37 18.69 -11.97
N LEU A 41 6.52 19.96 -11.63
CA LEU A 41 5.51 20.79 -11.00
C LEU A 41 4.82 21.67 -12.05
N PHE A 42 3.59 22.09 -11.77
CA PHE A 42 2.95 23.14 -12.58
C PHE A 42 3.82 24.40 -12.57
N GLY A 43 4.20 24.88 -13.75
CA GLY A 43 5.17 25.97 -13.92
C GLY A 43 6.53 25.52 -14.50
N GLY A 44 6.76 24.22 -14.67
CA GLY A 44 7.96 23.66 -15.31
C GLY A 44 9.12 23.38 -14.36
N ASP A 45 8.98 23.74 -13.09
CA ASP A 45 9.94 23.39 -12.04
C ASP A 45 9.94 21.90 -11.72
N HIS A 46 11.00 21.43 -11.08
CA HIS A 46 11.15 20.04 -10.68
C HIS A 46 11.44 19.92 -9.18
N SER A 47 11.04 18.79 -8.59
CA SER A 47 11.30 18.47 -7.18
C SER A 47 11.52 16.97 -6.99
N ILE A 48 12.02 16.59 -5.81
CA ILE A 48 12.10 15.20 -5.37
C ILE A 48 11.09 14.98 -4.24
N TYR A 49 10.13 14.09 -4.49
CA TYR A 49 9.16 13.65 -3.48
C TYR A 49 9.67 12.39 -2.79
N PHE A 50 9.67 12.37 -1.46
CA PHE A 50 10.07 11.22 -0.64
C PHE A 50 8.85 10.64 0.08
N ALA A 51 8.75 9.31 0.16
CA ALA A 51 7.68 8.63 0.88
C ALA A 51 8.10 7.28 1.48
N ARG A 52 7.33 6.85 2.49
CA ARG A 52 7.34 5.47 3.02
C ARG A 52 5.96 4.89 2.86
N LEU A 53 5.86 3.78 2.15
CA LEU A 53 4.57 3.22 1.73
C LEU A 53 4.71 1.72 1.41
N SER A 54 3.59 1.02 1.28
CA SER A 54 3.59 -0.39 0.91
C SER A 54 4.00 -0.60 -0.55
N GLU A 55 4.44 -1.81 -0.88
CA GLU A 55 4.80 -2.19 -2.25
C GLU A 55 3.63 -1.97 -3.25
N LEU A 56 2.40 -2.21 -2.81
CA LEU A 56 1.19 -1.99 -3.63
C LEU A 56 0.90 -0.50 -3.86
N GLU A 57 1.18 0.35 -2.86
CA GLU A 57 1.10 1.80 -3.03
C GLU A 57 2.20 2.31 -3.96
N TYR A 58 3.39 1.69 -3.95
CA TYR A 58 4.51 2.09 -4.81
C TYR A 58 4.15 1.94 -6.29
N GLU A 59 3.51 0.84 -6.67
CA GLU A 59 3.03 0.62 -8.04
C GLU A 59 2.01 1.66 -8.51
N ARG A 60 1.28 2.27 -7.57
CA ARG A 60 0.23 3.27 -7.84
C ARG A 60 0.73 4.70 -7.64
N LEU A 61 1.89 4.86 -6.99
CA LEU A 61 2.43 6.14 -6.56
C LEU A 61 2.53 7.17 -7.69
N PRO A 62 3.03 6.84 -8.91
CA PRO A 62 3.07 7.82 -9.99
C PRO A 62 1.71 8.41 -10.35
N ARG A 63 0.64 7.59 -10.33
CA ARG A 63 -0.73 8.06 -10.60
C ARG A 63 -1.30 8.84 -9.42
N MET A 64 -1.01 8.40 -8.20
CA MET A 64 -1.47 9.07 -6.99
C MET A 64 -0.84 10.45 -6.79
N LEU A 65 0.40 10.64 -7.24
CA LEU A 65 1.14 11.90 -7.10
C LEU A 65 0.66 13.00 -8.04
N VAL A 66 0.16 12.68 -9.23
CA VAL A 66 -0.34 13.70 -10.17
C VAL A 66 -1.45 14.52 -9.50
N ASN A 67 -1.39 15.84 -9.66
CA ASN A 67 -2.25 16.84 -8.99
C ASN A 67 -2.11 16.96 -7.47
N GLN A 68 -1.25 16.17 -6.81
CA GLN A 68 -0.95 16.36 -5.39
C GLN A 68 -0.05 17.56 -5.19
N LYS A 69 -0.21 18.25 -4.06
CA LYS A 69 0.66 19.36 -3.68
C LYS A 69 1.89 18.83 -2.95
N VAL A 70 3.07 19.09 -3.50
CA VAL A 70 4.37 18.72 -2.91
C VAL A 70 5.22 19.96 -2.72
N TYR A 71 6.20 19.89 -1.80
CA TYR A 71 7.13 20.99 -1.60
C TYR A 71 8.03 21.18 -2.84
N THR A 72 8.29 22.44 -3.16
CA THR A 72 9.37 22.82 -4.09
C THR A 72 10.72 22.39 -3.53
N ALA A 73 11.75 22.31 -4.39
CA ALA A 73 13.08 21.85 -4.00
C ALA A 73 13.71 22.69 -2.87
N ASP A 74 13.44 23.99 -2.86
CA ASP A 74 13.84 24.94 -1.82
C ASP A 74 12.94 24.92 -0.56
N LYS A 75 11.89 24.08 -0.57
CA LYS A 75 10.88 23.95 0.50
C LYS A 75 10.12 25.24 0.84
N SER A 76 10.17 26.27 -0.01
CA SER A 76 9.52 27.56 0.25
C SER A 76 8.00 27.51 0.06
N SER A 77 7.51 26.65 -0.84
CA SER A 77 6.10 26.57 -1.19
C SER A 77 5.67 25.15 -1.56
N LYS A 78 4.35 24.94 -1.70
CA LYS A 78 3.79 23.69 -2.22
C LYS A 78 3.11 23.94 -3.56
N ILE A 79 3.57 23.24 -4.59
CA ILE A 79 3.02 23.32 -5.95
C ILE A 79 2.45 21.95 -6.33
N LYS A 80 1.41 21.96 -7.17
CA LYS A 80 0.84 20.72 -7.70
C LYS A 80 1.86 20.00 -8.61
N VAL A 81 1.90 18.69 -8.51
CA VAL A 81 2.62 17.83 -9.46
C VAL A 81 1.85 17.82 -10.78
N TYR A 82 2.53 18.19 -11.85
CA TYR A 82 2.05 18.06 -13.23
C TYR A 82 2.29 16.63 -13.75
N ALA A 83 3.51 16.12 -13.58
CA ALA A 83 3.89 14.80 -14.04
C ALA A 83 4.92 14.14 -13.11
N VAL A 84 4.91 12.80 -13.07
CA VAL A 84 5.96 12.01 -12.43
C VAL A 84 6.89 11.48 -13.52
N ARG A 85 8.18 11.83 -13.44
CA ARG A 85 9.17 11.46 -14.46
C ARG A 85 9.79 10.10 -14.20
N GLU A 86 10.15 9.84 -12.96
CA GLU A 86 10.64 8.53 -12.51
C GLU A 86 10.51 8.37 -11.00
N CYS A 87 10.42 7.12 -10.54
CA CYS A 87 10.50 6.75 -9.13
C CYS A 87 11.54 5.65 -8.95
N ALA A 88 12.18 5.64 -7.79
CA ALA A 88 13.16 4.64 -7.39
C ALA A 88 13.05 4.39 -5.88
N LEU A 89 13.67 3.31 -5.39
CA LEU A 89 13.90 3.18 -3.96
C LEU A 89 14.78 4.34 -3.49
N GLU A 90 14.60 4.78 -2.25
CA GLU A 90 15.34 5.93 -1.69
C GLU A 90 16.86 5.73 -1.77
N LYS A 91 17.31 4.48 -1.62
CA LYS A 91 18.73 4.08 -1.67
C LYS A 91 19.30 4.00 -3.09
N ASP A 92 18.45 3.87 -4.09
CA ASP A 92 18.87 3.68 -5.48
C ASP A 92 19.12 5.02 -6.17
N LYS A 93 19.91 5.02 -7.24
CA LYS A 93 20.06 6.21 -8.09
C LYS A 93 18.91 6.33 -9.06
N PHE A 94 18.57 7.57 -9.39
CA PHE A 94 17.70 7.86 -10.53
C PHE A 94 18.41 7.50 -11.85
N LYS A 95 17.63 7.22 -12.90
CA LYS A 95 18.18 7.09 -14.26
C LYS A 95 18.53 8.46 -14.84
N SER A 96 17.79 9.51 -14.48
CA SER A 96 18.06 10.87 -14.93
C SER A 96 19.27 11.48 -14.22
N THR A 97 20.23 11.97 -14.98
CA THR A 97 21.34 12.78 -14.43
C THR A 97 20.84 14.05 -13.76
N ILE A 98 19.77 14.66 -14.27
CA ILE A 98 19.17 15.87 -13.70
C ILE A 98 18.57 15.56 -12.32
N ALA A 99 17.84 14.45 -12.20
CA ALA A 99 17.24 14.03 -10.92
C ALA A 99 18.31 13.75 -9.86
N ASN A 100 19.40 13.06 -10.23
CA ASN A 100 20.51 12.80 -9.31
C ASN A 100 21.22 14.10 -8.86
N LYS A 101 21.38 15.07 -9.76
CA LYS A 101 21.96 16.39 -9.41
C LYS A 101 21.04 17.16 -8.47
N LEU A 102 19.73 17.17 -8.73
CA LEU A 102 18.75 17.81 -7.87
C LEU A 102 18.73 17.17 -6.48
N GLU A 103 18.70 15.84 -6.41
CA GLU A 103 18.77 15.12 -5.13
C GLU A 103 20.02 15.49 -4.32
N ALA A 104 21.18 15.65 -4.96
CA ALA A 104 22.41 16.01 -4.28
C ALA A 104 22.38 17.40 -3.61
N THR A 105 21.44 18.27 -4.00
CA THR A 105 21.25 19.60 -3.37
C THR A 105 20.34 19.56 -2.15
N ILE A 106 19.61 18.47 -1.94
CA ILE A 106 18.66 18.33 -0.84
C ILE A 106 19.41 17.88 0.41
N PRO A 107 19.31 18.61 1.54
CA PRO A 107 19.88 18.18 2.81
C PRO A 107 19.28 16.84 3.25
N LYS A 108 20.14 15.91 3.66
CA LYS A 108 19.73 14.59 4.19
C LYS A 108 19.33 14.66 5.66
#